data_AF-A0A8T5BM28-F1
#
_entry.id   AF-A0A8T5BM28-F1
#
_cell.length_a   1.000
_cell.length_b   1.000
_cell.length_c   1.000
_cell.angle_alpha   90.00
_cell.angle_beta   90.00
_cell.angle_gamma   90.00
#
_symmetry.space_group_name_H-M   'P 1'
#
loop_
_entity.id
_entity.type
_entity.pdbx_description
1 polymer ?
#
loop_
_entity_poly.entity_id
_entity_poly.type
_entity_poly.pdbx_seq_one_letter_code
_entity_poly.pdbx_strand_id
1 'polypeptide(L)'
;MAELLRAGATMTNLSCPACSSPLFRLKNNDLWCASCQKKVIVVKDNEQIGDVQSFSSIGNVESTLLAKIIEINSRIQKEEDLNQLEKLNSVLSSLLDNLDKAKKILQKHTVS
;
A
#
# COMPACT_ATOMS: atom_id res chain seq x y z
N MET A 1 30.82 -15.07 10.03
CA MET A 1 31.33 -15.07 8.63
C MET A 1 31.25 -16.45 7.97
N ALA A 2 31.81 -17.52 8.57
CA ALA A 2 31.87 -18.86 7.95
C ALA A 2 30.52 -19.61 7.85
N GLU A 3 29.54 -19.25 8.67
CA GLU A 3 28.21 -19.90 8.73
C GLU A 3 27.33 -19.59 7.49
N LEU A 4 27.46 -18.40 6.91
CA LEU A 4 26.64 -17.98 5.75
C LEU A 4 27.13 -18.58 4.43
N LEU A 5 28.44 -18.82 4.30
CA LEU A 5 29.00 -19.55 3.16
C LEU A 5 28.61 -21.04 3.19
N ARG A 6 28.52 -21.66 4.38
CA ARG A 6 27.97 -23.02 4.53
C ARG A 6 26.48 -23.12 4.18
N ALA A 7 25.71 -22.05 4.41
CA ALA A 7 24.29 -21.99 4.05
C ALA A 7 24.03 -21.80 2.54
N GLY A 8 25.08 -21.64 1.73
CA GLY A 8 24.96 -21.43 0.29
C GLY A 8 24.52 -20.01 -0.10
N ALA A 9 24.84 -19.01 0.73
CA ALA A 9 24.59 -17.61 0.41
C ALA A 9 25.71 -17.05 -0.48
N THR A 10 25.36 -16.47 -1.62
CA THR A 10 26.33 -15.85 -2.54
C THR A 10 26.55 -14.40 -2.13
N MET A 11 27.81 -13.99 -2.00
CA MET A 11 28.16 -12.58 -1.77
C MET A 11 27.73 -11.77 -2.99
N THR A 12 26.85 -10.79 -2.79
CA THR A 12 26.42 -9.89 -3.87
C THR A 12 27.29 -8.65 -3.89
N ASN A 13 27.47 -8.06 -5.08
CA ASN A 13 28.21 -6.81 -5.25
C ASN A 13 27.41 -5.56 -4.80
N LEU A 14 26.37 -5.75 -4.00
CA LEU A 14 25.46 -4.70 -3.52
C LEU A 14 25.82 -4.37 -2.07
N SER A 15 26.01 -3.08 -1.81
CA SER A 15 26.31 -2.57 -0.47
C SER A 15 25.01 -2.18 0.25
N CYS A 16 24.92 -2.49 1.54
CA CYS A 16 23.79 -2.09 2.37
C CYS A 16 23.73 -0.55 2.47
N PRO A 17 22.61 0.11 2.17
CA PRO A 17 22.50 1.56 2.24
C PRO A 17 22.56 2.12 3.68
N ALA A 18 22.38 1.27 4.70
CA ALA A 18 22.39 1.68 6.11
C ALA A 18 23.77 1.57 6.79
N CYS A 19 24.67 0.71 6.30
CA CYS A 19 25.94 0.42 7.00
C CYS A 19 27.12 0.16 6.06
N SER A 20 26.93 0.33 4.75
CA SER A 20 27.95 0.13 3.71
C SER A 20 28.59 -1.26 3.69
N SER A 21 28.00 -2.24 4.40
CA SER A 21 28.48 -3.62 4.42
C SER A 21 27.94 -4.42 3.22
N PRO A 22 28.71 -5.37 2.67
CA PRO A 22 28.28 -6.18 1.53
C PRO A 22 27.07 -7.06 1.90
N LEU A 23 26.06 -7.09 1.01
CA LEU A 23 24.86 -7.89 1.17
C LEU A 23 25.09 -9.34 0.71
N PHE A 24 24.42 -10.27 1.38
CA PHE A 24 24.41 -11.68 1.04
C PHE A 24 23.06 -12.07 0.46
N ARG A 25 23.05 -12.78 -0.66
CA ARG A 25 21.81 -13.33 -1.23
C ARG A 25 21.58 -14.73 -0.69
N LEU A 26 20.46 -14.92 -0.01
CA LEU A 26 20.00 -16.22 0.50
C LEU A 26 19.34 -17.04 -0.63
N LYS A 27 19.15 -18.34 -0.41
CA LYS A 27 18.50 -19.25 -1.39
C LYS A 27 17.06 -18.87 -1.74
N ASN A 28 16.38 -18.13 -0.87
CA ASN A 28 15.04 -17.61 -1.08
C ASN A 28 15.02 -16.27 -1.87
N ASN A 29 16.14 -15.89 -2.49
CA ASN A 29 16.33 -14.63 -3.22
C ASN A 29 16.34 -13.35 -2.36
N ASP A 30 16.25 -13.45 -1.04
CA ASP A 30 16.32 -12.28 -0.16
C ASP A 30 17.75 -11.79 -0.01
N LEU A 31 17.92 -10.46 0.00
CA LEU A 31 19.18 -9.82 0.36
C LEU A 31 19.22 -9.62 1.87
N TRP A 32 20.28 -10.12 2.49
CA TRP A 32 20.48 -10.08 3.93
C TRP A 32 21.77 -9.34 4.26
N CYS A 33 21.68 -8.38 5.18
CA CYS A 33 22.86 -7.71 5.72
C CYS A 33 23.35 -8.45 6.97
N ALA A 34 24.53 -9.06 6.89
CA ALA A 34 25.15 -9.74 8.05
C ALA A 34 25.53 -8.77 9.18
N SER A 35 25.79 -7.49 8.85
CA SER A 35 26.17 -6.46 9.83
C SER A 35 24.96 -5.90 10.58
N CYS A 36 23.84 -5.67 9.87
CA CYS A 36 22.60 -5.16 10.48
C CYS A 36 21.67 -6.26 11.02
N GLN A 37 21.92 -7.54 10.69
CA GLN A 37 20.99 -8.66 10.90
C GLN A 37 19.56 -8.34 10.45
N LYS A 38 19.45 -7.60 9.35
CA LYS A 38 18.18 -7.14 8.79
C LYS A 38 18.09 -7.56 7.33
N LYS A 39 16.86 -7.94 6.95
CA LYS A 39 16.47 -8.15 5.56
C LYS A 39 16.49 -6.80 4.83
N VAL A 40 17.23 -6.73 3.74
CA VAL A 40 17.32 -5.54 2.89
C VAL A 40 16.54 -5.85 1.62
N ILE A 41 15.58 -5.01 1.29
CA ILE A 41 14.79 -5.14 0.06
C ILE A 41 15.33 -4.09 -0.89
N VAL A 42 16.01 -4.52 -1.95
CA VAL A 42 16.46 -3.61 -3.02
C VAL A 42 15.27 -3.41 -3.95
N VAL A 43 14.63 -2.26 -3.79
CA VAL A 43 13.59 -1.81 -4.72
C VAL A 43 14.29 -1.47 -6.03
N LYS A 44 13.98 -2.21 -7.11
CA LYS A 44 14.39 -1.80 -8.46
C LYS A 44 13.47 -0.66 -8.88
N ASP A 45 14.05 0.52 -9.00
CA ASP A 45 13.44 1.85 -9.15
C ASP A 45 12.46 2.07 -10.32
N ASN A 46 12.11 1.08 -11.16
CA ASN A 46 11.35 1.36 -12.39
C ASN A 46 9.95 0.73 -12.51
N GLU A 47 9.53 -0.14 -11.59
CA GLU A 47 8.16 -0.71 -11.62
C GLU A 47 7.39 -0.55 -10.30
N GLN A 48 8.06 -0.37 -9.16
CA GLN A 48 7.41 -0.38 -7.84
C GLN A 48 7.09 1.01 -7.27
N ILE A 49 7.63 2.09 -7.85
CA ILE A 49 7.38 3.47 -7.37
C ILE A 49 5.95 3.91 -7.74
N GLY A 50 5.47 3.50 -8.93
CA GLY A 50 4.10 3.73 -9.37
C GLY A 50 3.09 3.10 -8.41
N ASP A 51 3.36 1.87 -7.95
CA ASP A 51 2.49 1.17 -7.02
C ASP A 51 2.44 1.87 -5.65
N VAL A 52 3.56 2.22 -5.03
CA VAL A 52 3.56 2.87 -3.69
C VAL A 52 2.90 4.25 -3.71
N GLN A 53 3.13 5.07 -4.76
CA GLN A 53 2.43 6.35 -4.92
C GLN A 53 0.94 6.14 -5.20
N SER A 54 0.58 5.15 -6.02
CA SER A 54 -0.82 4.79 -6.30
C SER A 54 -1.53 4.29 -5.05
N PHE A 55 -0.89 3.47 -4.21
CA PHE A 55 -1.41 3.03 -2.92
C PHE A 55 -1.66 4.20 -1.97
N SER A 56 -0.71 5.14 -1.86
CA SER A 56 -0.92 6.34 -1.05
C SER A 56 -2.07 7.21 -1.58
N SER A 57 -2.22 7.29 -2.90
CA SER A 57 -3.27 8.07 -3.56
C SER A 57 -4.64 7.43 -3.40
N ILE A 58 -4.75 6.11 -3.52
CA ILE A 58 -5.99 5.37 -3.28
C ILE A 58 -6.38 5.44 -1.79
N GLY A 59 -5.43 5.35 -0.86
CA GLY A 59 -5.71 5.53 0.58
C GLY A 59 -6.25 6.93 0.91
N ASN A 60 -5.73 7.96 0.24
CA ASN A 60 -6.25 9.33 0.35
C ASN A 60 -7.67 9.46 -0.23
N VAL A 61 -7.96 8.77 -1.35
CA VAL A 61 -9.30 8.71 -1.94
C VAL A 61 -10.28 8.02 -1.00
N GLU A 62 -9.90 6.88 -0.39
CA GLU A 62 -10.75 6.18 0.59
C GLU A 62 -11.09 7.08 1.79
N SER A 63 -10.07 7.74 2.35
CA SER A 63 -10.26 8.67 3.48
C SER A 63 -11.20 9.83 3.12
N THR A 64 -11.05 10.36 1.90
CA THR A 64 -11.91 11.45 1.39
C THR A 64 -13.35 10.97 1.18
N LEU A 65 -13.55 9.78 0.61
CA LEU A 65 -14.88 9.19 0.41
C LEU A 65 -15.58 8.95 1.75
N LEU A 66 -14.87 8.40 2.74
CA LEU A 66 -15.40 8.19 4.10
C LEU A 66 -15.82 9.52 4.74
N ALA A 67 -14.99 10.56 4.65
CA ALA A 67 -15.32 11.88 5.16
C ALA A 67 -16.58 12.46 4.50
N LYS A 68 -16.71 12.30 3.17
CA LYS A 68 -17.92 12.75 2.45
C LYS A 68 -19.17 11.93 2.74
N ILE A 69 -19.05 10.63 2.95
CA ILE A 69 -20.17 9.78 3.39
C ILE A 69 -20.73 10.27 4.72
N ILE A 70 -19.86 10.56 5.70
CA ILE A 70 -20.26 11.10 7.01
C ILE A 70 -20.95 12.47 6.85
N GLU A 71 -20.38 13.36 6.03
CA GLU A 71 -20.95 14.68 5.77
C GLU A 71 -22.34 14.59 5.14
N ILE A 72 -22.52 13.75 4.11
CA ILE A 72 -23.80 13.56 3.43
C ILE A 72 -24.82 12.93 4.37
N ASN A 73 -24.43 11.94 5.16
CA ASN A 73 -25.32 11.33 6.16
C ASN A 73 -25.83 12.39 7.16
N SER A 74 -24.95 13.30 7.61
CA SER A 74 -25.34 14.38 8.51
C SER A 74 -26.27 15.41 7.85
N ARG A 75 -26.17 15.61 6.53
CA ARG A 75 -27.13 16.42 5.76
C ARG A 75 -28.48 15.73 5.64
N ILE A 76 -28.50 14.43 5.29
CA ILE A 76 -29.73 13.63 5.19
C ILE A 76 -30.52 13.67 6.50
N GLN A 77 -29.84 13.57 7.64
CA GLN A 77 -30.48 13.64 8.97
C GLN A 77 -31.21 14.95 9.25
N LYS A 78 -30.84 16.04 8.57
CA LYS A 78 -31.39 17.39 8.78
C LYS A 78 -32.31 17.83 7.66
N GLU A 79 -32.41 17.05 6.59
CA GLU A 79 -33.15 17.42 5.39
C GLU A 79 -34.60 16.96 5.51
N GLU A 80 -35.53 17.91 5.37
CA GLU A 80 -36.98 17.65 5.45
C GLU A 80 -37.64 17.63 4.06
N ASP A 81 -36.95 18.16 3.04
CA ASP A 81 -37.43 18.15 1.65
C ASP A 81 -37.17 16.79 1.00
N LEU A 82 -38.26 16.11 0.60
CA LEU A 82 -38.21 14.78 -0.02
C LEU A 82 -37.40 14.74 -1.34
N ASN A 83 -37.44 15.80 -2.15
CA ASN A 83 -36.68 15.87 -3.40
C ASN A 83 -35.19 16.05 -3.13
N GLN A 84 -34.83 16.82 -2.09
CA GLN A 84 -33.44 16.95 -1.67
C GLN A 84 -32.93 15.66 -1.01
N LEU A 85 -33.76 14.99 -0.22
CA LEU A 85 -33.45 13.72 0.40
C LEU A 85 -33.16 12.63 -0.66
N GLU A 86 -33.94 12.57 -1.74
CA GLU A 86 -33.69 11.66 -2.87
C GLU A 86 -32.33 11.93 -3.53
N LYS A 87 -32.02 13.21 -3.79
CA LYS A 87 -30.71 13.61 -4.35
C LYS A 87 -29.56 13.23 -3.43
N LEU A 88 -29.67 13.50 -2.14
CA LEU A 88 -28.63 13.15 -1.16
C LEU A 88 -28.43 11.64 -1.06
N ASN A 89 -29.50 10.85 -1.09
CA ASN A 89 -29.43 9.39 -1.11
C ASN A 89 -28.77 8.86 -2.40
N SER A 90 -29.05 9.45 -3.55
CA SER A 90 -28.39 9.09 -4.81
C SER A 90 -26.88 9.34 -4.77
N VAL A 91 -26.46 10.48 -4.21
CA VAL A 91 -25.05 10.79 -4.01
C VAL A 91 -24.42 9.84 -2.99
N LEU A 92 -25.10 9.55 -1.89
CA LEU A 92 -24.61 8.61 -0.87
C LEU A 92 -24.36 7.22 -1.46
N SER A 93 -25.31 6.68 -2.23
CA SER A 93 -25.15 5.40 -2.93
C SER A 93 -23.94 5.43 -3.87
N SER A 94 -23.79 6.49 -4.65
CA SER A 94 -22.65 6.66 -5.56
C SER A 94 -21.30 6.69 -4.81
N LEU A 95 -21.24 7.33 -3.64
CA LEU A 95 -20.03 7.34 -2.80
C LEU A 95 -19.71 5.96 -2.23
N LEU A 96 -20.72 5.20 -1.80
CA LEU A 96 -20.55 3.83 -1.31
C LEU A 96 -20.05 2.89 -2.41
N ASP A 97 -20.58 2.99 -3.62
CA ASP A 97 -20.10 2.25 -4.79
C ASP A 97 -18.65 2.58 -5.13
N ASN A 98 -18.28 3.86 -5.07
CA ASN A 98 -16.92 4.30 -5.30
C ASN A 98 -15.96 3.77 -4.22
N LEU A 99 -16.41 3.68 -2.97
CA LEU A 99 -15.64 3.11 -1.87
C LEU A 99 -15.44 1.60 -2.03
N ASP A 100 -16.46 0.86 -2.46
CA ASP A 100 -16.34 -0.57 -2.77
C ASP A 100 -15.32 -0.82 -3.90
N LYS A 101 -15.36 -0.01 -4.96
CA LYS A 101 -14.36 -0.07 -6.05
C LYS A 101 -12.95 0.22 -5.55
N ALA A 102 -12.78 1.27 -4.72
CA ALA A 102 -11.48 1.60 -4.12
C ALA A 102 -10.94 0.44 -3.27
N LYS A 103 -11.79 -0.21 -2.46
CA LYS A 103 -11.41 -1.38 -1.66
C LYS A 103 -11.04 -2.59 -2.51
N LYS A 104 -11.77 -2.84 -3.61
CA LYS A 104 -11.44 -3.93 -4.55
C LYS A 104 -10.09 -3.72 -5.24
N ILE A 105 -9.73 -2.46 -5.54
CA ILE A 105 -8.41 -2.12 -6.08
C ILE A 105 -7.32 -2.44 -5.05
N LEU A 106 -7.52 -2.08 -3.78
CA LEU A 106 -6.56 -2.42 -2.71
C LEU A 106 -6.39 -3.94 -2.48
N GLN A 107 -7.49 -4.70 -2.54
CA GLN A 107 -7.48 -6.15 -2.29
C GLN A 107 -6.83 -6.97 -3.42
N LYS A 108 -6.95 -6.53 -4.69
CA LYS A 108 -6.38 -7.25 -5.83
C LYS A 108 -4.85 -7.26 -5.88
N HIS A 109 -4.18 -6.35 -5.19
CA HIS A 109 -2.72 -6.23 -5.21
C HIS A 109 -2.01 -6.77 -3.96
N THR A 110 -2.74 -7.29 -2.97
CA THR A 110 -2.14 -7.93 -1.78
C THR A 110 -1.83 -9.42 -1.98
N VAL A 111 -2.18 -9.97 -3.15
CA VAL A 111 -1.98 -11.37 -3.53
C VAL A 111 -1.23 -11.42 -4.87
N SER A 112 0.04 -11.06 -4.87
CA SER A 112 1.00 -11.40 -5.94
C SER A 112 2.42 -11.36 -5.40
#